data_AF-H8KP26-F1
#
_entry.id   AF-H8KP26-F1
#
_cell.length_a   1.000
_cell.length_b   1.000
_cell.length_c   1.000
_cell.angle_alpha   90.00
_cell.angle_beta   90.00
_cell.angle_gamma   90.00
#
_symmetry.space_group_name_H-M   'P 1'
#
loop_
_entity.id
_entity.type
_entity.pdbx_description
1 polymer ?
#
loop_
_entity_poly.entity_id
_entity_poly.type
_entity_poly.pdbx_seq_one_letter_code
_entity_poly.pdbx_strand_id
1 'polypeptide(L)'
;MIISYFLFTFVVPLKGGIIKGMIIINVKENEAIDKALKRFKKKFEKTGVLRELRSRQAFEKRSVARRTEVKKAIYKQSLQQENQ
;
A
#
# COMPACT_ATOMS: atom_id res chain seq x y z
N MET A 1 12.13 -24.88 -39.60
CA MET A 1 10.76 -24.38 -39.34
C MET A 1 10.56 -23.93 -37.87
N ILE A 2 11.54 -23.51 -37.07
CA ILE A 2 12.21 -22.20 -36.97
C ILE A 2 11.31 -20.93 -36.98
N ILE A 3 9.98 -21.01 -37.19
CA ILE A 3 9.08 -19.82 -37.15
C ILE A 3 7.88 -20.07 -36.23
N SER A 4 8.13 -20.57 -35.01
CA SER A 4 7.11 -20.61 -33.95
C SER A 4 7.44 -19.73 -32.75
N TYR A 5 8.57 -19.01 -32.79
CA TYR A 5 8.95 -17.99 -31.80
C TYR A 5 8.54 -16.58 -32.22
N PHE A 6 7.59 -16.47 -33.16
CA PHE A 6 7.04 -15.18 -33.58
C PHE A 6 5.99 -14.72 -32.56
N LEU A 7 6.47 -13.90 -31.62
CA LEU A 7 5.74 -12.72 -31.19
C LEU A 7 4.49 -12.94 -30.30
N PHE A 8 4.54 -13.81 -29.30
CA PHE A 8 3.66 -13.65 -28.13
C PHE A 8 4.29 -12.71 -27.09
N THR A 9 4.69 -11.52 -27.55
CA THR A 9 4.96 -10.34 -26.72
C THR A 9 3.69 -9.51 -26.62
N PHE A 10 2.58 -10.11 -26.19
CA PHE A 10 1.34 -9.38 -25.98
C PHE A 10 1.06 -9.21 -24.48
N VAL A 11 1.53 -8.05 -24.00
CA VAL A 11 0.84 -7.23 -22.99
C VAL A 11 0.61 -7.94 -21.66
N VAL A 12 1.62 -7.87 -20.79
CA VAL A 12 1.33 -7.74 -19.35
C VAL A 12 0.56 -6.43 -19.21
N PRO A 13 -0.74 -6.43 -18.83
CA PRO A 13 -1.37 -5.19 -18.43
C PRO A 13 -0.63 -4.76 -17.16
N LEU A 14 0.19 -3.72 -17.28
CA LEU A 14 0.53 -2.89 -16.15
C LEU A 14 -0.82 -2.50 -15.55
N LYS A 15 -1.25 -3.22 -14.51
CA LYS A 15 -2.43 -2.90 -13.74
C LYS A 15 -2.20 -1.47 -13.27
N GLY A 16 -2.76 -0.53 -14.02
CA GLY A 16 -2.92 0.86 -13.69
C GLY A 16 -3.75 0.92 -12.43
N GLY A 17 -3.10 0.66 -11.30
CA GLY A 17 -3.55 1.14 -10.02
C GLY A 17 -3.47 2.65 -10.14
N ILE A 18 -4.64 3.25 -10.41
CA ILE A 18 -4.94 4.66 -10.22
C ILE A 18 -4.02 5.20 -9.11
N ILE A 19 -3.16 6.12 -9.49
CA ILE A 19 -2.35 7.01 -8.64
C ILE A 19 -3.12 7.36 -7.35
N LYS A 20 -2.94 6.54 -6.31
CA LYS A 20 -3.50 6.70 -4.97
C LYS A 20 -2.78 7.82 -4.19
N GLY A 21 -2.16 8.75 -4.91
CA GLY A 21 -1.04 9.57 -4.44
C GLY A 21 -1.23 11.08 -4.56
N MET A 22 -2.39 11.58 -4.99
CA MET A 22 -2.61 13.03 -5.00
C MET A 22 -3.27 13.48 -3.69
N ILE A 23 -2.44 13.83 -2.71
CA ILE A 23 -2.90 14.42 -1.44
C ILE A 23 -3.21 15.90 -1.71
N ILE A 24 -4.45 16.18 -2.08
CA ILE A 24 -4.94 17.56 -2.23
C ILE A 24 -5.49 18.03 -0.88
N ILE A 25 -4.99 19.17 -0.42
CA ILE A 25 -5.51 19.90 0.74
C ILE A 25 -5.91 21.29 0.26
N ASN A 26 -7.22 21.56 0.24
CA ASN A 26 -7.72 22.91 -0.02
C ASN A 26 -7.47 23.77 1.23
N VAL A 27 -6.60 24.76 1.09
CA VAL A 27 -6.37 25.78 2.12
C VAL A 27 -7.13 27.02 1.68
N LYS A 28 -8.05 27.53 2.50
CA LYS A 28 -8.65 28.86 2.29
C LYS A 28 -7.76 29.90 2.98
N GLU A 29 -7.68 31.09 2.39
CA GLU A 29 -6.74 32.17 2.72
C GLU A 29 -6.78 32.68 4.18
N ASN A 30 -7.76 32.28 4.99
CA ASN A 30 -7.90 32.66 6.41
C ASN A 30 -7.52 31.57 7.43
N GLU A 31 -6.90 30.46 7.01
CA GLU A 31 -6.37 29.46 7.96
C GLU A 31 -4.88 29.64 8.20
N ALA A 32 -4.46 29.62 9.47
CA ALA A 32 -3.05 29.55 9.84
C ALA A 32 -2.38 28.34 9.16
N ILE A 33 -1.31 28.59 8.41
CA ILE A 33 -0.56 27.63 7.59
C ILE A 33 -0.19 26.37 8.39
N ASP A 34 0.08 26.52 9.68
CA ASP A 34 0.40 25.41 10.60
C ASP A 34 -0.73 24.37 10.74
N LYS A 35 -1.99 24.80 10.69
CA LYS A 35 -3.14 23.88 10.76
C LYS A 35 -3.32 23.10 9.46
N ALA A 36 -2.99 23.70 8.32
CA ALA A 36 -2.97 23.01 7.03
C ALA A 36 -1.86 21.95 6.99
N LEU A 37 -0.66 22.31 7.46
CA LEU A 37 0.49 21.39 7.54
C LEU A 37 0.20 20.19 8.46
N LYS A 38 -0.43 20.43 9.61
CA LYS A 38 -0.82 19.34 10.53
C LYS A 38 -1.84 18.39 9.90
N ARG A 39 -2.82 18.91 9.15
CA ARG A 39 -3.80 18.10 8.40
C ARG A 39 -3.15 17.33 7.26
N PHE A 40 -2.21 17.93 6.54
CA PHE A 40 -1.41 17.26 5.52
C PHE A 40 -0.63 16.08 6.09
N LYS A 41 0.12 16.30 7.18
CA LYS A 41 0.91 15.24 7.83
C LYS A 41 0.03 14.07 8.27
N LYS A 42 -1.12 14.36 8.88
CA LYS A 42 -2.08 13.32 9.28
C LYS A 42 -2.66 12.55 8.08
N LYS A 43 -2.96 13.24 6.97
CA LYS A 43 -3.43 12.59 5.72
C LYS A 43 -2.32 11.73 5.09
N PHE A 44 -1.07 12.20 5.10
CA PHE A 44 0.09 11.47 4.60
C PHE A 44 0.31 10.16 5.37
N GLU A 45 0.29 10.23 6.71
CA GLU A 45 0.40 9.04 7.57
C GLU A 45 -0.77 8.06 7.36
N LYS A 46 -2.01 8.57 7.24
CA LYS A 46 -3.20 7.74 6.98
C LYS A 46 -3.17 7.04 5.62
N THR A 47 -2.58 7.66 4.60
CA THR A 47 -2.47 7.08 3.26
C THR A 47 -1.50 5.89 3.24
N GLY A 48 -0.58 5.80 4.20
CA GLY A 48 0.27 4.62 4.39
C GLY A 48 1.28 4.38 3.25
N VAL A 49 1.51 5.39 2.41
CA VAL A 49 2.37 5.33 1.21
C VAL A 49 3.76 4.79 1.55
N LEU A 50 4.32 5.20 2.69
CA LEU A 50 5.64 4.76 3.13
C LEU A 50 5.69 3.24 3.41
N ARG A 51 4.62 2.68 3.99
CA ARG A 51 4.52 1.24 4.26
C ARG A 51 4.39 0.46 2.96
N GLU A 52 3.61 0.98 2.03
CA GLU A 52 3.43 0.41 0.71
C GLU A 52 4.73 0.42 -0.10
N LEU A 53 5.46 1.54 -0.13
CA LEU A 53 6.78 1.64 -0.76
C LEU A 53 7.74 0.59 -0.20
N ARG A 54 7.86 0.47 1.12
CA ARG A 54 8.72 -0.54 1.75
C ARG A 54 8.31 -1.96 1.37
N SER A 55 7.02 -2.26 1.35
CA SER A 55 6.53 -3.59 0.96
C SER A 55 6.77 -3.94 -0.51
N ARG A 56 6.86 -2.93 -1.37
CA ARG A 56 7.07 -3.09 -2.82
C ARG A 56 8.56 -3.12 -3.22
N GLN A 57 9.47 -2.71 -2.34
CA GLN A 57 10.92 -2.69 -2.62
C GLN A 57 11.50 -4.10 -2.82
N ALA A 58 10.92 -5.12 -2.19
CA ALA A 58 11.37 -6.50 -2.28
C ALA A 58 10.24 -7.44 -2.71
N PHE A 59 10.56 -8.48 -3.48
CA PHE A 59 9.60 -9.53 -3.81
C PHE A 59 9.47 -10.51 -2.64
N GLU A 60 8.31 -10.51 -1.99
CA GLU A 60 7.96 -11.51 -0.98
C GLU A 60 7.18 -12.67 -1.63
N LYS A 61 7.68 -13.91 -1.49
CA LYS A 61 6.96 -15.10 -1.96
C LYS A 61 5.62 -15.21 -1.23
N ARG A 62 4.54 -15.48 -1.96
CA ARG A 62 3.17 -15.59 -1.40
C ARG A 62 3.05 -16.53 -0.19
N SER A 63 3.84 -17.60 -0.15
CA SER A 63 3.86 -18.52 0.98
C SER A 63 4.37 -17.87 2.27
N VAL A 64 5.31 -16.94 2.19
CA VAL A 64 5.89 -16.25 3.35
C VAL A 64 4.90 -15.22 3.88
N ALA A 65 4.30 -14.43 2.99
CA ALA A 65 3.26 -13.46 3.34
C ALA A 65 2.08 -14.14 4.07
N ARG A 66 1.55 -15.24 3.52
CA ARG A 66 0.45 -16.00 4.13
C ARG A 66 0.80 -16.54 5.52
N ARG A 67 2.02 -17.05 5.72
CA ARG A 67 2.47 -17.54 7.04
C ARG A 67 2.50 -16.40 8.06
N THR A 68 2.97 -15.22 7.66
CA THR A 68 3.01 -14.03 8.51
C THR A 68 1.61 -13.55 8.89
N GLU A 69 0.66 -13.58 7.96
CA GLU A 69 -0.74 -13.23 8.21
C GLU A 69 -1.41 -14.16 9.23
N VAL A 70 -1.26 -15.48 9.07
CA VAL A 70 -1.84 -16.47 10.00
C VAL A 70 -1.27 -16.31 11.41
N LYS A 71 0.05 -16.16 11.54
CA LYS A 71 0.69 -15.93 12.85
C LYS A 71 0.14 -14.69 13.55
N LYS A 72 -0.02 -13.59 12.81
CA LYS A 72 -0.60 -12.34 13.34
C LYS A 72 -2.06 -12.51 13.77
N ALA A 73 -2.85 -13.27 13.01
CA ALA A 73 -4.24 -13.53 13.34
C ALA A 73 -4.38 -14.34 14.65
N ILE A 74 -3.57 -15.40 14.81
CA ILE A 74 -3.54 -16.21 16.04
C ILE A 74 -3.17 -15.35 17.25
N TYR A 75 -2.11 -14.54 17.12
CA TYR A 75 -1.68 -13.63 18.19
C TYR A 75 -2.77 -12.61 18.59
N LYS A 76 -3.49 -12.06 17.59
CA LYS A 76 -4.60 -11.15 17.87
C LYS A 76 -5.76 -11.85 18.56
N GLN A 77 -6.07 -13.08 18.16
CA GLN A 77 -7.13 -13.88 18.77
C GLN A 77 -6.82 -14.21 20.23
N SER A 78 -5.59 -14.62 20.54
CA SER A 78 -5.19 -14.91 21.93
C SER A 78 -5.31 -13.68 22.82
N LEU A 79 -4.89 -12.51 22.32
CA LEU A 79 -5.02 -11.25 23.07
C LEU A 79 -6.49 -10.86 23.30
N GLN A 80 -7.39 -11.15 22.35
CA GLN A 80 -8.82 -10.87 22.53
C GLN A 80 -9.46 -11.78 23.58
N GLN A 81 -9.06 -13.05 23.63
CA GLN A 81 -9.53 -14.01 24.63
C GLN A 81 -9.05 -13.67 26.04
N GLU A 82 -7.84 -13.12 26.17
CA GLU A 82 -7.27 -12.69 27.46
C GLU A 82 -7.95 -11.43 28.03
N ASN A 83 -8.51 -10.56 27.17
CA ASN A 83 -9.20 -9.34 27.57
C ASN A 83 -10.73 -9.53 27.78
N GLN A 84 -11.23 -10.77 27.68
CA GLN A 84 -12.62 -11.14 27.96
C GLN A 84 -12.75 -11.70 29.38
#